data_AF-A0A7X9HXX8-F1
#
_entry.id   AF-A0A7X9HXX8-F1
#
_cell.length_a   1.000
_cell.length_b   1.000
_cell.length_c   1.000
_cell.angle_alpha   90.00
_cell.angle_beta   90.00
_cell.angle_gamma   90.00
#
_symmetry.space_group_name_H-M   'P 1'
#
loop_
_entity.id
_entity.type
_entity.pdbx_description
1 polymer ?
#
loop_
_entity_poly.entity_id
_entity_poly.type
_entity_poly.pdbx_seq_one_letter_code
_entity_poly.pdbx_strand_id
1 'polypeptide(L)' 'MDKCPVCGENTKEVAGAIEYSYQDKKLLFCSLACLRIFQQFPEVYLSESEDEISILEDSRA' A
#
# COMPACT_ATOMS: atom_id res chain seq x y z
N MET A 1 6.32 1.07 5.28
CA MET A 1 5.19 0.94 4.35
C MET A 1 4.73 2.33 3.93
N ASP A 2 5.46 2.98 3.03
CA ASP A 2 5.15 4.36 2.60
C ASP A 2 5.29 4.51 1.08
N LYS A 3 5.09 3.43 0.33
CA LYS A 3 5.18 3.44 -1.14
C LYS A 3 3.82 3.15 -1.75
N CYS A 4 3.51 3.88 -2.81
CA CYS A 4 2.32 3.65 -3.62
C CYS A 4 2.44 2.28 -4.30
N PRO A 5 1.50 1.34 -4.11
CA PRO A 5 1.59 0.00 -4.70
C PRO A 5 1.61 -0.02 -6.24
N VAL A 6 1.11 1.04 -6.88
CA VAL A 6 0.99 1.10 -8.35
C VAL A 6 2.25 1.62 -9.02
N CYS A 7 2.88 2.65 -8.48
CA CYS A 7 4.03 3.31 -9.12
C CYS A 7 5.32 3.26 -8.29
N GLY A 8 5.27 2.75 -7.06
CA GLY A 8 6.43 2.67 -6.16
C GLY A 8 6.86 4.00 -5.52
N GLU A 9 6.19 5.11 -5.86
CA GLU A 9 6.47 6.45 -5.34
C GLU A 9 6.29 6.53 -3.82
N ASN A 10 7.16 7.29 -3.14
CA ASN A 10 7.05 7.53 -1.70
C ASN A 10 5.86 8.44 -1.38
N THR A 11 4.86 7.91 -0.70
CA THR A 11 3.63 8.63 -0.34
C THR A 11 3.84 9.66 0.77
N LYS A 12 4.94 9.60 1.53
CA LYS A 12 5.27 10.62 2.55
C LYS A 12 5.69 11.96 1.94
N GLU A 13 6.24 11.94 0.73
CA GLU A 13 6.71 13.14 0.03
C GLU A 13 5.59 13.80 -0.79
N VAL A 14 4.44 13.13 -0.90
CA VAL A 14 3.29 13.61 -1.66
C VAL A 14 2.27 14.26 -0.73
N ALA A 15 2.15 15.58 -0.83
CA ALA A 15 1.07 16.30 -0.17
C ALA A 15 -0.29 15.81 -0.69
N GLY A 16 -1.14 15.32 0.22
CA GLY A 16 -2.47 14.81 -0.15
C GLY A 16 -2.49 13.36 -0.61
N ALA A 17 -1.55 12.53 -0.15
CA ALA A 17 -1.64 11.08 -0.29
C ALA A 17 -3.01 10.56 0.15
N ILE A 18 -3.53 9.58 -0.58
CA ILE A 18 -4.87 9.05 -0.40
C ILE A 18 -4.79 7.74 0.36
N GLU A 19 -5.49 7.67 1.49
CA GLU A 19 -5.63 6.45 2.26
C GLU A 19 -6.80 5.62 1.75
N TYR A 20 -6.60 4.31 1.60
CA TYR A 20 -7.63 3.38 1.19
C TYR A 20 -7.52 2.07 1.97
N SER A 21 -8.63 1.64 2.56
CA SER A 21 -8.70 0.39 3.31
C SER A 21 -9.14 -0.75 2.40
N TYR A 22 -8.36 -1.83 2.36
CA TYR A 22 -8.62 -3.01 1.56
C TYR A 22 -8.21 -4.28 2.32
N GLN A 23 -9.15 -5.21 2.54
CA GLN A 23 -8.90 -6.48 3.24
C GLN A 23 -8.13 -6.30 4.56
N ASP A 24 -8.61 -5.40 5.42
CA ASP A 24 -7.99 -5.05 6.72
C ASP A 24 -6.58 -4.43 6.64
N LYS A 25 -6.04 -4.21 5.43
CA LYS A 25 -4.81 -3.46 5.19
C LYS A 25 -5.14 -2.01 4.84
N LYS A 26 -4.34 -1.08 5.35
CA LYS A 26 -4.40 0.34 5.00
C LYS A 26 -3.33 0.64 3.96
N LEU A 27 -3.75 1.07 2.77
CA LEU A 27 -2.89 1.40 1.65
C LEU A 27 -2.82 2.92 1.44
N LEU A 28 -1.66 3.39 0.99
CA LEU A 28 -1.43 4.79 0.65
C LEU A 28 -1.18 4.91 -0.86
N PHE A 29 -1.84 5.89 -1.50
CA PHE A 29 -1.69 6.17 -2.93
C PHE A 29 -1.22 7.60 -3.15
N CYS A 30 -0.26 7.79 -4.05
CA CYS A 30 0.24 9.13 -4.40
C CYS A 30 -0.78 9.97 -5.18
N SER A 31 -1.79 9.35 -5.80
CA SER A 31 -2.78 10.07 -6.59
C SER A 31 -4.08 9.28 -6.77
N LEU A 32 -5.16 9.98 -7.13
CA LEU A 32 -6.45 9.38 -7.50
C LEU A 32 -6.32 8.44 -8.70
N ALA A 33 -5.41 8.72 -9.63
CA ALA A 33 -5.18 7.87 -10.80
C ALA A 33 -4.63 6.50 -10.37
N CYS A 34 -3.65 6.47 -9.46
CA CYS A 34 -3.12 5.22 -8.92
C CYS A 34 -4.19 4.42 -8.16
N LEU A 35 -5.01 5.08 -7.33
CA LEU A 35 -6.12 4.40 -6.65
C LEU A 35 -7.10 3.75 -7.66
N ARG A 36 -7.45 4.46 -8.74
CA ARG A 36 -8.37 3.91 -9.77
C ARG A 36 -7.78 2.71 -10.50
N ILE A 37 -6.49 2.75 -10.84
CA ILE A 37 -5.79 1.63 -11.47
C ILE A 37 -5.75 0.43 -10.51
N PHE A 38 -5.42 0.67 -9.24
CA PHE A 38 -5.42 -0.36 -8.20
C PHE A 38 -6.80 -1.02 -8.06
N GLN A 39 -7.88 -0.24 -8.04
CA GLN A 39 -9.25 -0.75 -7.92
C GLN A 39 -9.67 -1.66 -9.09
N GLN A 40 -9.06 -1.51 -10.27
CA GLN A 40 -9.34 -2.39 -11.41
C GLN A 40 -8.66 -3.75 -11.26
N PHE A 41 -7.46 -3.79 -10.70
CA PHE A 41 -6.63 -5.00 -10.62
C PHE A 41 -5.89 -5.12 -9.27
N PRO A 42 -6.61 -5.17 -8.13
CA PRO A 42 -5.98 -5.10 -6.80
C PRO A 42 -5.08 -6.29 -6.51
N GLU A 43 -5.45 -7.48 -6.97
CA GLU A 43 -4.68 -8.72 -6.76
C GLU A 43 -3.27 -8.65 -7.37
N VAL A 44 -3.11 -7.98 -8.51
CA VAL A 44 -1.82 -7.81 -9.20
C VAL A 44 -0.86 -7.03 -8.31
N TYR A 45 -1.31 -5.88 -7.79
CA TYR A 45 -0.48 -4.97 -6.99
C TYR A 45 -0.28 -5.44 -5.55
N LEU A 46 -1.13 -6.33 -5.05
CA LEU A 46 -0.96 -6.89 -3.70
C LEU A 46 0.02 -8.06 -3.70
N SER A 47 0.06 -8.87 -4.77
CA SER A 47 0.97 -10.02 -4.88
C SER A 47 2.45 -9.64 -4.77
N GLU A 48 2.84 -8.44 -5.22
CA GLU A 48 4.21 -7.94 -5.13
C GLU A 48 4.57 -7.34 -3.76
N SER A 49 3.59 -7.16 -2.87
CA SER A 49 3.76 -6.45 -1.58
C SER A 49 3.75 -7.35 -0.34
N GLU A 50 3.46 -8.65 -0.50
CA GLU A 50 3.33 -9.58 0.64
C GLU A 50 4.68 -10.04 1.22
N ASP A 51 5.80 -9.81 0.53
CA ASP A 51 7.13 -10.25 0.99
C ASP A 51 7.70 -9.45 2.19
N GLU A 52 7.07 -8.34 2.61
CA GLU A 52 7.59 -7.51 3.73
C GLU A 52 6.77 -7.56 5.04
N ILE A 53 5.69 -8.34 5.12
CA ILE A 53 4.87 -8.43 6.35
C ILE A 53 4.91 -9.83 6.96
N SER A 54 6.07 -10.28 7.43
CA SER A 54 6.16 -11.47 8.29
C SER A 54 7.30 -11.43 9.32
N ILE A 55 7.71 -10.25 9.81
CA ILE A 55 8.68 -10.16 10.93
C ILE A 55 8.28 -9.09 11.95
N LEU A 56 7.04 -9.17 12.45
CA LEU A 56 6.70 -8.60 13.76
C LEU A 56 6.01 -9.70 14.59
N GLU A 57 6.66 -10.86 14.71
CA GLU A 57 6.37 -11.79 15.79
C GLU A 57 7.02 -11.31 17.09
N ASP A 58 6.23 -11.40 18.16
CA ASP A 58 6.65 -11.78 19.50
C ASP A 58 7.91 -11.12 20.09
N SER A 59 7.70 -10.05 20.87
CA SER A 59 8.57 -9.76 22.01
C SER A 59 7.86 -8.90 23.04
N ARG A 60 7.09 -9.55 23.92
CA ARG A 60 7.14 -9.29 25.38
C ARG A 60 6.53 -10.45 26.16
N ALA A 61 7.41 -11.40 26.49
CA ALA A 61 7.30 -12.22 27.68
C ALA A 61 7.36 -11.36 28.96
#